data_AF-A0A7S7AKT8-F1
#
_entry.id   AF-A0A7S7AKT8-F1
#
_cell.length_a   1.000
_cell.length_b   1.000
_cell.length_c   1.000
_cell.angle_alpha   90.00
_cell.angle_beta   90.00
_cell.angle_gamma   90.00
#
_symmetry.space_group_name_H-M   'P 1'
#
loop_
_entity.id
_entity.type
_entity.pdbx_description
1 polymer ?
#
loop_
_entity_poly.entity_id
_entity_poly.type
_entity_poly.pdbx_seq_one_letter_code
_entity_poly.pdbx_strand_id
1 'polypeptide(L)'
;MQEALNLGFLDINGKKTDSTSVRMTHEALQAIDALAAMDDVKRSEWIRDAAIEKLMKFKKQHEYLSKAFGNTTNTVNTSCENEKSPVGATTEPDVR
;
A
#
# COMPACT_ATOMS: atom_id res chain seq x y z
N MET A 1 -13.25 -13.60 -0.76
CA MET A 1 -14.32 -12.89 -0.02
C MET A 1 -14.39 -13.23 1.47
N GLN A 2 -14.28 -14.49 1.90
CA GLN A 2 -14.28 -14.84 3.34
C GLN A 2 -13.19 -14.12 4.17
N GLU A 3 -11.99 -13.95 3.60
CA GLU A 3 -10.91 -13.19 4.23
C GLU A 3 -11.31 -11.73 4.48
N ALA A 4 -12.02 -11.09 3.54
CA ALA A 4 -12.51 -9.72 3.70
C ALA A 4 -13.58 -9.57 4.80
N LEU A 5 -14.44 -10.59 4.97
CA LEU A 5 -15.39 -10.67 6.09
C LEU A 5 -14.64 -10.73 7.43
N ASN A 6 -13.63 -11.60 7.53
CA ASN A 6 -12.83 -11.74 8.75
C ASN A 6 -12.05 -10.46 9.10
N LEU A 7 -11.70 -9.66 8.10
CA LEU A 7 -11.02 -8.38 8.25
C LEU A 7 -11.97 -7.20 8.51
N GLY A 8 -13.28 -7.44 8.52
CA GLY A 8 -14.29 -6.40 8.74
C GLY A 8 -14.49 -5.45 7.57
N PHE A 9 -14.00 -5.78 6.37
CA PHE A 9 -14.28 -5.00 5.15
C PHE A 9 -15.68 -5.27 4.59
N LEU A 10 -16.30 -6.37 5.01
CA LEU A 10 -17.67 -6.73 4.70
C LEU A 10 -18.41 -6.98 6.01
N ASP A 11 -19.65 -6.52 6.09
CA ASP A 11 -20.50 -6.71 7.25
C ASP A 11 -21.16 -8.11 7.20
N ILE A 12 -21.22 -8.79 8.35
CA ILE A 12 -21.72 -10.18 8.50
C ILE A 12 -23.23 -10.25 8.19
N ASN A 13 -23.95 -9.13 8.39
CA ASN A 13 -25.39 -9.03 8.16
C ASN A 13 -25.76 -8.09 6.99
N GLY A 14 -24.76 -7.57 6.25
CA GLY A 14 -24.96 -6.73 5.06
C GLY A 14 -25.72 -5.41 5.28
N LYS A 15 -25.82 -4.88 6.51
CA LYS A 15 -26.76 -3.79 6.85
C LYS A 15 -26.17 -2.53 7.48
N LYS A 16 -24.85 -2.35 7.45
CA LYS A 16 -24.27 -1.00 7.44
C LYS A 16 -23.54 -0.74 6.13
N THR A 17 -24.29 -0.22 5.18
CA THR A 17 -23.76 0.41 3.96
C THR A 17 -23.80 1.92 4.17
N ASP A 18 -22.71 2.46 4.69
CA ASP A 18 -22.51 3.90 4.60
C ASP A 18 -22.54 4.27 3.11
N SER A 19 -23.48 5.13 2.74
CA SER A 19 -23.62 5.59 1.37
C SER A 19 -22.53 6.62 1.09
N THR A 20 -21.77 6.39 0.02
CA THR A 20 -20.78 7.34 -0.47
C THR A 20 -21.08 7.70 -1.92
N SER A 21 -20.82 8.95 -2.28
CA SER A 21 -20.96 9.45 -3.64
C SER A 21 -19.58 9.71 -4.22
N VAL A 22 -19.28 9.11 -5.37
CA VAL A 22 -17.99 9.23 -6.06
C VAL A 22 -18.23 9.74 -7.48
N ARG A 23 -17.42 10.69 -7.93
CA ARG A 23 -17.40 11.12 -9.33
C ARG A 23 -16.45 10.25 -10.13
N MET A 24 -16.92 9.82 -11.31
CA MET A 24 -16.15 9.05 -12.29
C MET A 24 -16.36 9.68 -13.66
N THR A 25 -15.43 9.44 -14.58
CA THR A 25 -15.63 9.80 -15.99
C THR A 25 -16.72 8.94 -16.61
N HIS A 26 -17.31 9.41 -17.70
CA HIS A 26 -18.38 8.68 -18.39
C HIS A 26 -17.88 7.33 -18.91
N GLU A 27 -16.68 7.31 -19.48
CA GLU A 27 -16.06 6.12 -20.06
C GLU A 27 -15.77 5.07 -18.99
N ALA A 28 -15.31 5.50 -17.81
CA ALA A 28 -15.07 4.60 -16.69
C ALA A 28 -16.38 3.98 -16.19
N LEU A 29 -17.47 4.77 -16.10
CA LEU A 29 -18.79 4.24 -15.71
C LEU A 29 -19.32 3.22 -16.71
N GLN A 30 -19.20 3.48 -18.01
CA GLN A 30 -19.62 2.52 -19.04
C GLN A 30 -18.82 1.20 -18.95
N ALA A 31 -17.50 1.29 -18.76
CA ALA A 31 -16.68 0.10 -18.61
C ALA A 31 -17.09 -0.72 -17.37
N ILE A 32 -17.35 -0.06 -16.23
CA ILE A 32 -17.82 -0.72 -15.01
C ILE A 32 -19.21 -1.35 -15.24
N ASP A 33 -20.10 -0.69 -15.98
CA ASP A 33 -21.43 -1.24 -16.29
C ASP A 33 -21.35 -2.52 -17.12
N ALA A 34 -20.48 -2.56 -18.13
CA ALA A 34 -20.25 -3.75 -18.93
C ALA A 34 -19.70 -4.90 -18.08
N LEU A 35 -18.76 -4.61 -17.18
CA LEU A 35 -18.16 -5.62 -16.28
C LEU A 35 -19.18 -6.14 -15.26
N ALA A 36 -19.94 -5.24 -14.63
CA ALA A 36 -20.98 -5.62 -13.68
C ALA A 36 -22.09 -6.46 -14.35
N ALA A 37 -22.47 -6.13 -15.60
CA ALA A 37 -23.43 -6.91 -16.37
C ALA A 37 -22.89 -8.29 -16.77
N MET A 38 -21.59 -8.39 -17.09
CA MET A 38 -20.94 -9.67 -17.39
C MET A 38 -20.93 -10.60 -16.18
N ASP A 39 -20.76 -10.04 -14.99
CA ASP A 39 -20.71 -10.77 -13.71
C ASP A 39 -22.10 -10.98 -13.06
N ASP A 40 -23.19 -10.49 -13.69
CA ASP A 40 -24.57 -10.50 -13.17
C ASP A 40 -24.71 -9.91 -11.76
N VAL A 41 -24.01 -8.79 -11.50
CA VAL A 41 -24.03 -8.09 -10.22
C VAL A 41 -24.38 -6.61 -10.38
N LYS A 42 -24.78 -5.95 -9.30
CA LYS A 42 -24.99 -4.50 -9.35
C LYS A 42 -23.66 -3.76 -9.47
N ARG A 43 -23.65 -2.65 -10.20
CA ARG A 43 -22.50 -1.73 -10.29
C ARG A 43 -21.85 -1.43 -8.94
N SER A 44 -22.66 -1.15 -7.91
CA SER A 44 -22.18 -0.84 -6.56
C SER A 44 -21.51 -2.04 -5.88
N GLU A 45 -21.99 -3.25 -6.15
CA GLU A 45 -21.42 -4.49 -5.63
C GLU A 45 -20.08 -4.76 -6.31
N TRP A 46 -20.03 -4.61 -7.63
CA TRP A 46 -18.80 -4.74 -8.41
C TRP A 46 -17.71 -3.77 -7.93
N ILE A 47 -18.05 -2.49 -7.77
CA ILE A 47 -17.11 -1.46 -7.28
C ILE A 47 -16.59 -1.81 -5.88
N ARG A 48 -17.50 -2.22 -4.99
CA ARG A 48 -17.15 -2.60 -3.61
C ARG A 48 -16.16 -3.77 -3.63
N ASP A 49 -16.46 -4.81 -4.40
CA ASP A 49 -15.65 -6.03 -4.42
C ASP A 49 -14.27 -5.74 -5.04
N ALA A 50 -14.21 -4.96 -6.12
CA ALA A 50 -12.95 -4.49 -6.71
C ALA A 50 -12.08 -3.67 -5.73
N ALA A 51 -12.71 -2.78 -4.95
CA ALA A 51 -12.01 -2.00 -3.92
C ALA A 51 -11.46 -2.90 -2.80
N ILE A 52 -12.27 -3.86 -2.33
CA ILE A 52 -11.88 -4.82 -1.28
C ILE A 52 -10.72 -5.69 -1.75
N GLU A 53 -10.74 -6.18 -2.98
CA GLU A 53 -9.62 -6.93 -3.54
C GLU A 53 -8.32 -6.12 -3.53
N LYS A 54 -8.40 -4.83 -3.87
CA LYS A 54 -7.23 -3.95 -3.85
C LYS A 54 -6.73 -3.72 -2.42
N LEU A 55 -7.64 -3.50 -1.46
CA LEU A 55 -7.30 -3.36 -0.04
C LEU A 55 -6.64 -4.63 0.52
N MET A 56 -7.16 -5.81 0.19
CA MET A 56 -6.57 -7.09 0.60
C MET A 56 -5.15 -7.26 0.04
N LYS A 57 -4.93 -6.91 -1.23
CA LYS A 57 -3.60 -6.93 -1.86
C LYS A 57 -2.62 -6.02 -1.10
N PHE A 58 -3.03 -4.79 -0.78
CA PHE A 58 -2.18 -3.86 -0.02
C PHE A 58 -1.91 -4.34 1.40
N LYS A 59 -2.90 -4.90 2.09
CA LYS A 59 -2.72 -5.46 3.44
C LYS A 59 -1.69 -6.60 3.43
N LYS A 60 -1.80 -7.53 2.47
CA LYS A 60 -0.83 -8.64 2.31
C LYS A 60 0.58 -8.13 2.02
N GLN A 61 0.72 -7.12 1.17
CA GLN A 61 2.01 -6.49 0.90
C GLN A 61 2.59 -5.83 2.15
N HIS A 62 1.78 -5.07 2.89
CA HIS A 62 2.22 -4.43 4.14
C HIS A 62 2.64 -5.47 5.19
N GLU A 63 1.85 -6.53 5.39
CA GLU A 63 2.20 -7.61 6.33
C GLU A 63 3.49 -8.33 5.91
N TYR A 64 3.67 -8.59 4.62
CA TYR A 64 4.90 -9.20 4.10
C TYR A 64 6.11 -8.29 4.38
N LEU A 65 6.01 -7.01 4.04
CA LEU A 65 7.09 -6.04 4.28
C LEU A 65 7.36 -5.86 5.77
N SER A 66 6.32 -5.79 6.60
CA SER A 66 6.47 -5.71 8.05
C SER A 66 7.14 -6.97 8.63
N LYS A 67 6.88 -8.17 8.08
CA LYS A 67 7.59 -9.39 8.49
C LYS A 67 9.04 -9.42 8.00
N ALA A 68 9.29 -9.00 6.77
CA ALA A 68 10.62 -9.03 6.14
C ALA A 68 11.57 -7.97 6.74
N PHE A 69 11.04 -6.80 7.11
CA PHE A 69 11.83 -5.65 7.55
C PHE A 69 11.53 -5.20 8.99
N GLY A 70 10.52 -5.72 9.66
CA GLY A 70 10.20 -5.41 11.06
C GLY A 70 11.14 -6.07 12.08
N ASN A 71 11.88 -7.11 11.66
CA ASN A 71 12.94 -7.72 12.46
C ASN A 71 14.33 -7.11 12.21
N THR A 72 14.47 -6.22 11.24
CA THR A 72 15.67 -5.39 11.14
C THR A 72 15.59 -4.31 12.21
N THR A 73 16.23 -4.55 13.35
CA THR A 73 16.65 -3.45 14.23
C THR A 73 17.41 -2.47 13.36
N ASN A 74 16.77 -1.34 13.08
CA ASN A 74 17.41 -0.17 12.51
C ASN A 74 18.68 0.11 13.31
N THR A 75 19.85 -0.25 12.81
CA THR A 75 21.09 0.43 13.19
C THR A 75 21.04 1.80 12.51
N VAL A 76 20.13 2.65 13.00
CA VAL A 76 20.21 4.10 12.79
C VAL A 76 21.41 4.55 13.61
N ASN A 77 22.56 4.48 12.97
CA ASN A 77 23.74 5.28 13.23
C ASN A 77 24.35 5.56 11.86
N THR A 78 23.62 6.31 11.04
CA THR A 78 24.28 7.18 10.07
C THR A 78 23.84 8.59 10.46
N SER A 79 24.44 9.09 11.55
CA SER A 79 24.50 10.53 11.77
C SER A 79 25.09 11.15 10.51
N CYS A 80 24.29 11.90 9.77
CA CYS A 80 24.78 12.80 8.75
C CYS A 80 25.46 14.00 9.42
N GLU A 81 26.51 13.77 10.19
CA GLU A 81 27.37 14.82 10.73
C GLU A 81 28.84 14.38 10.60
N ASN A 82 29.59 15.27 9.97
CA ASN A 82 31.04 15.27 9.74
C ASN A 82 31.63 14.35 8.66
N GLU A 83 31.51 14.79 7.41
CA GLU A 83 32.63 14.68 6.46
C GLU A 83 32.94 16.09 5.96
N LYS A 84 33.77 16.80 6.75
CA LYS A 84 34.55 17.93 6.26
C LYS A 84 35.36 17.40 5.07
N SER A 85 35.25 18.07 3.93
CA SER A 85 36.04 17.92 2.69
C SER A 85 37.41 17.26 2.89
N PRO A 86 37.83 16.28 2.06
CA PRO A 86 39.16 15.68 2.18
C PRO A 86 40.21 16.69 1.71
N VAL A 87 40.78 17.43 2.66
CA VAL A 87 42.03 18.15 2.42
C VAL A 87 43.13 17.10 2.47
N GLY A 88 43.79 16.87 1.33
CA GLY A 88 44.95 15.99 1.23
C GLY A 88 46.04 16.45 2.19
N ALA A 89 46.25 15.67 3.26
CA ALA A 89 47.40 15.81 4.12
C ALA A 89 48.54 14.97 3.54
N THR A 90 49.45 15.61 2.83
CA THR A 90 50.73 15.04 2.43
C THR A 90 51.60 14.94 3.68
N THR A 91 51.86 13.72 4.16
CA THR A 91 52.85 13.48 5.21
C THR A 91 54.22 13.36 4.56
N GLU A 92 55.10 14.36 4.75
CA GLU A 92 56.53 14.23 4.45
C GLU A 92 57.20 13.28 5.46
N PRO A 93 58.06 12.34 5.04
CA PRO A 93 58.83 11.52 5.96
C PRO A 93 60.04 12.31 6.50
N ASP A 94 60.11 12.49 7.81
CA ASP A 94 61.26 13.03 8.54
C ASP A 94 62.42 12.03 8.48
N VAL A 95 63.40 12.30 7.61
CA VAL A 95 64.67 11.57 7.54
C VAL A 95 65.65 12.24 8.49
N ARG A 96 65.98 11.54 9.58
CA ARG A 96 67.12 11.88 10.45
C ARG A 96 68.46 11.55 9.78
#